data_AF-A0A328AC23-F1
#
_entry.id   AF-A0A328AC23-F1
#
_cell.length_a   1.000
_cell.length_b   1.000
_cell.length_c   1.000
_cell.angle_alpha   90.00
_cell.angle_beta   90.00
_cell.angle_gamma   90.00
#
_symmetry.space_group_name_H-M   'P 1'
#
loop_
_entity.id
_entity.type
_entity.pdbx_description
1 polymer ?
#
loop_
_entity_poly.entity_id
_entity_poly.type
_entity_poly.pdbx_seq_one_letter_code
_entity_poly.pdbx_strand_id
1 'polypeptide(L)'
;MSTADKLIGEAGRLIVNAGYNGFSYAHLAERLGIRKASIHHHFPSKVDLVVAVVEQQRTVIRQQIAALENDEPDAMAQLLAYVDYWKRCIEDQSEPFCLAGVLAVELPALPEDVGVAVRGHFNDLGEWLKRVMALGVRQGAIQLELEPETSAQFFQTAIYGAMVMARAYDDPGKFNFVVDAFLARMRTDRS
;
A
#
# COMPACT_ATOMS: atom_id res chain seq x y z
N MET A 1 15.71 7.36 14.81
CA MET A 1 14.26 7.51 14.58
C MET A 1 13.76 8.69 15.41
N SER A 2 13.23 9.71 14.75
CA SER A 2 12.73 10.95 15.37
C SER A 2 11.39 10.73 16.09
N THR A 3 10.95 11.70 16.92
CA THR A 3 9.60 11.67 17.51
C THR A 3 8.52 11.74 16.44
N ALA A 4 8.74 12.50 15.36
CA ALA A 4 7.83 12.56 14.23
C ALA A 4 7.69 11.19 13.55
N ASP A 5 8.79 10.47 13.32
CA ASP A 5 8.76 9.14 12.70
C ASP A 5 7.95 8.14 13.56
N LYS A 6 8.11 8.21 14.89
CA LYS A 6 7.33 7.39 15.84
C LYS A 6 5.84 7.70 15.77
N LEU A 7 5.48 8.99 15.69
CA LEU A 7 4.09 9.42 15.57
C LEU A 7 3.47 8.93 14.27
N ILE A 8 4.20 9.04 13.16
CA ILE A 8 3.72 8.58 11.85
C ILE A 8 3.54 7.05 11.87
N GLY A 9 4.53 6.29 12.33
CA GLY A 9 4.44 4.83 12.38
C GLY A 9 3.28 4.33 13.25
N GLU A 10 3.10 4.90 14.44
CA GLU A 10 2.02 4.49 15.34
C GLU A 10 0.64 4.92 14.83
N ALA A 11 0.52 6.13 14.26
CA ALA A 11 -0.72 6.57 13.63
C ALA A 11 -1.08 5.67 12.43
N GLY A 12 -0.09 5.27 11.63
CA GLY A 12 -0.28 4.32 10.53
C GLY A 12 -0.86 2.99 11.00
N ARG A 13 -0.27 2.38 12.03
CA ARG A 13 -0.80 1.15 12.64
C ARG A 13 -2.23 1.31 13.13
N LEU A 14 -2.55 2.44 13.76
CA LEU A 14 -3.92 2.70 14.24
C LEU A 14 -4.92 2.86 13.08
N ILE A 15 -4.55 3.54 12.01
CA ILE A 15 -5.39 3.72 10.82
C ILE A 15 -5.67 2.38 10.13
N VAL A 16 -4.65 1.53 9.95
CA VAL A 16 -4.84 0.21 9.33
C VAL A 16 -5.86 -0.64 10.08
N ASN A 17 -5.91 -0.52 11.42
CA ASN A 17 -6.77 -1.32 12.28
C ASN A 17 -8.16 -0.71 12.50
N ALA A 18 -8.27 0.60 12.62
CA ALA A 18 -9.49 1.26 13.10
C ALA A 18 -9.95 2.43 12.22
N GLY A 19 -9.31 2.65 11.07
CA GLY A 19 -9.65 3.73 10.15
C GLY A 19 -9.24 5.11 10.65
N TYR A 20 -9.58 6.15 9.89
CA TYR A 20 -9.27 7.53 10.23
C TYR A 20 -9.85 7.91 11.59
N ASN A 21 -11.12 7.58 11.84
CA ASN A 21 -11.81 7.97 13.07
C ASN A 21 -11.50 7.08 14.29
N GLY A 22 -10.78 5.97 14.10
CA GLY A 22 -10.44 5.02 15.17
C GLY A 22 -9.38 5.47 16.17
N PHE A 23 -8.76 6.66 15.97
CA PHE A 23 -7.77 7.19 16.90
C PHE A 23 -7.88 8.69 17.14
N SER A 24 -7.28 9.13 18.24
CA SER A 24 -7.15 10.53 18.62
C SER A 24 -5.72 10.82 19.08
N TYR A 25 -5.35 12.10 19.15
CA TYR A 25 -4.07 12.51 19.72
C TYR A 25 -3.93 12.14 21.20
N ALA A 26 -5.04 12.02 21.94
CA ALA A 26 -4.99 11.55 23.33
C ALA A 26 -4.55 10.09 23.38
N HIS A 27 -5.17 9.23 22.56
CA HIS A 27 -4.81 7.81 22.44
C HIS A 27 -3.35 7.64 21.96
N LEU A 28 -2.92 8.43 20.98
CA LEU A 28 -1.54 8.38 20.47
C LEU A 28 -0.52 8.85 21.51
N ALA A 29 -0.84 9.90 22.27
CA ALA A 29 0.02 10.41 23.35
C ALA A 29 0.21 9.38 24.47
N GLU A 30 -0.88 8.72 24.87
CA GLU A 30 -0.86 7.64 25.86
C GLU A 30 0.02 6.47 25.41
N ARG A 31 -0.19 5.98 24.18
CA ARG A 31 0.58 4.86 23.61
C ARG A 31 2.08 5.14 23.52
N LEU A 32 2.46 6.37 23.21
CA LEU A 32 3.86 6.76 23.06
C LEU A 32 4.50 7.29 24.35
N GLY A 33 3.73 7.42 25.44
CA GLY A 33 4.22 7.97 26.71
C GLY A 33 4.66 9.44 26.61
N ILE A 34 4.02 10.22 25.74
CA ILE A 34 4.34 11.64 25.50
C ILE A 34 3.17 12.55 25.83
N ARG A 35 3.41 13.86 25.86
CA ARG A 35 2.35 14.85 26.06
C ARG A 35 1.66 15.16 24.73
N LYS A 36 0.34 15.37 24.75
CA LYS A 36 -0.44 15.81 23.57
C LYS A 36 0.15 17.07 22.90
N ALA A 37 0.69 18.01 23.69
CA ALA A 37 1.36 19.20 23.18
C ALA A 37 2.58 18.89 22.30
N SER A 38 3.32 17.80 22.59
CA SER A 38 4.44 17.34 21.77
C SER A 38 3.97 16.85 20.39
N ILE A 39 2.77 16.27 20.31
CA ILE A 39 2.18 15.87 19.03
C ILE A 39 1.85 17.10 18.20
N HIS A 40 1.16 18.09 18.78
CA HIS A 40 0.81 19.34 18.10
C HIS A 40 2.04 20.14 17.62
N HIS A 41 3.17 20.01 18.32
CA HIS A 41 4.43 20.61 17.87
C HIS A 41 4.92 20.01 16.54
N HIS A 42 4.74 18.71 16.31
CA HIS A 42 5.13 18.05 15.07
C HIS A 42 4.04 18.12 13.99
N PHE A 43 2.78 17.98 14.39
CA PHE A 43 1.63 17.91 13.50
C PHE A 43 0.49 18.77 14.06
N PRO A 44 0.32 20.00 13.55
CA PRO A 44 -0.65 20.97 14.08
C PRO A 44 -2.07 20.40 14.18
N SER A 45 -2.48 19.61 13.18
CA SER A 45 -3.76 18.92 13.12
C SER A 45 -3.60 17.44 12.79
N LYS A 46 -4.65 16.66 13.09
CA LYS A 46 -4.74 15.24 12.70
C LYS A 46 -4.66 15.07 11.18
N VAL A 47 -5.14 16.04 10.40
CA VAL A 47 -5.02 16.03 8.93
C VAL A 47 -3.55 16.03 8.54
N ASP A 48 -2.74 16.91 9.11
CA ASP A 48 -1.30 16.99 8.83
C ASP A 48 -0.59 15.67 9.14
N LEU A 49 -0.93 15.05 10.28
CA LEU A 49 -0.39 13.75 10.65
C LEU A 49 -0.79 12.67 9.65
N VAL A 50 -2.06 12.56 9.28
CA VAL A 50 -2.53 11.52 8.35
C VAL A 50 -1.97 11.71 6.94
N VAL A 51 -1.86 12.95 6.46
CA VAL A 51 -1.19 13.24 5.19
C VAL A 51 0.26 12.79 5.25
N ALA A 52 0.99 13.12 6.33
CA ALA A 52 2.37 12.67 6.51
C ALA A 52 2.50 11.13 6.57
N VAL A 53 1.53 10.44 7.15
CA VAL A 53 1.46 8.97 7.14
C VAL A 53 1.32 8.41 5.72
N VAL A 54 0.38 8.93 4.94
CA VAL A 54 0.18 8.50 3.55
C VAL A 54 1.44 8.80 2.71
N GLU A 55 2.03 9.99 2.87
CA GLU A 55 3.25 10.37 2.13
C GLU A 55 4.48 9.55 2.52
N GLN A 56 4.62 9.17 3.79
CA GLN A 56 5.69 8.27 4.21
C GLN A 56 5.53 6.90 3.54
N GLN A 57 4.30 6.35 3.54
CA GLN A 57 4.02 5.07 2.89
C GLN A 57 4.29 5.13 1.38
N ARG A 58 3.83 6.20 0.69
CA ARG A 58 4.12 6.44 -0.73
C ARG A 58 5.62 6.53 -0.99
N THR A 59 6.37 7.19 -0.11
CA THR A 59 7.83 7.31 -0.25
C THR A 59 8.54 5.97 -0.10
N VAL A 60 8.17 5.16 0.89
CA VAL A 60 8.75 3.82 1.08
C VAL A 60 8.49 2.93 -0.14
N ILE A 61 7.25 2.91 -0.64
CA ILE A 61 6.89 2.13 -1.83
C ILE A 61 7.68 2.61 -3.05
N ARG A 62 7.77 3.93 -3.29
CA ARG A 62 8.56 4.49 -4.39
C ARG A 62 10.04 4.13 -4.31
N GLN A 63 10.63 4.13 -3.11
CA GLN A 63 12.03 3.74 -2.90
C GLN A 63 12.26 2.26 -3.17
N GLN A 64 11.35 1.39 -2.71
CA GLN A 64 11.41 -0.05 -2.98
C GLN A 64 11.29 -0.34 -4.48
N ILE A 65 10.37 0.34 -5.17
CA ILE A 65 10.20 0.28 -6.61
C ILE A 65 11.47 0.71 -7.34
N ALA A 66 12.00 1.90 -7.02
CA ALA A 66 13.19 2.44 -7.68
C ALA A 66 14.42 1.54 -7.50
N ALA A 67 14.54 0.84 -6.37
CA ALA A 67 15.61 -0.12 -6.14
C ALA A 67 15.54 -1.34 -7.09
N LEU A 68 14.35 -1.67 -7.59
CA LEU A 68 14.12 -2.78 -8.53
C LEU A 68 14.22 -2.34 -10.01
N GLU A 69 14.37 -1.04 -10.28
CA GLU A 69 14.42 -0.46 -11.63
C GLU A 69 15.85 -0.32 -12.21
N ASN A 70 16.91 -0.75 -11.51
CA ASN A 70 18.32 -0.51 -11.91
C ASN A 70 18.92 -1.56 -12.88
N ASP A 71 19.81 -1.08 -13.76
CA ASP A 71 20.68 -1.74 -14.75
C ASP A 71 20.02 -2.65 -15.81
N GLU A 72 19.12 -3.56 -15.43
CA GLU A 72 18.26 -4.33 -16.35
C GLU A 72 17.05 -4.89 -15.57
N PRO A 73 15.98 -4.09 -15.40
CA PRO A 73 14.91 -4.44 -14.49
C PRO A 73 14.12 -5.67 -14.96
N ASP A 74 13.99 -6.70 -14.15
CA ASP A 74 13.08 -7.83 -14.41
C ASP A 74 11.65 -7.46 -13.96
N ALA A 75 10.73 -7.38 -14.92
CA ALA A 75 9.34 -6.99 -14.65
C ALA A 75 8.60 -8.01 -13.77
N MET A 76 8.83 -9.32 -13.96
CA MET A 76 8.18 -10.34 -13.16
C MET A 76 8.74 -10.34 -11.73
N ALA A 77 10.05 -10.16 -11.58
CA ALA A 77 10.68 -10.00 -10.27
C ALA A 77 10.11 -8.79 -9.50
N GLN A 78 9.84 -7.68 -10.20
CA GLN A 78 9.18 -6.50 -9.61
C GLN A 78 7.77 -6.79 -9.09
N LEU A 79 6.92 -7.45 -9.89
CA LEU A 79 5.57 -7.83 -9.44
C LEU A 79 5.62 -8.78 -8.26
N LEU A 80 6.53 -9.77 -8.30
CA LEU A 80 6.71 -10.73 -7.21
C LEU A 80 7.18 -10.05 -5.93
N ALA A 81 8.17 -9.14 -6.01
CA ALA A 81 8.66 -8.41 -4.85
C ALA A 81 7.54 -7.60 -4.16
N TYR A 82 6.67 -6.95 -4.95
CA TYR A 82 5.52 -6.21 -4.43
C TYR A 82 4.48 -7.14 -3.79
N VAL A 83 4.19 -8.27 -4.41
CA VAL A 83 3.26 -9.27 -3.85
C VAL A 83 3.82 -9.86 -2.56
N ASP A 84 5.08 -10.28 -2.57
CA ASP A 84 5.76 -10.90 -1.42
C ASP A 84 5.88 -9.94 -0.24
N TYR A 85 6.06 -8.64 -0.50
CA TYR A 85 5.94 -7.61 0.53
C TYR A 85 4.60 -7.71 1.26
N TRP A 86 3.49 -7.73 0.52
CA TRP A 86 2.16 -7.80 1.11
C TRP A 86 1.86 -9.16 1.74
N LYS A 87 2.30 -10.27 1.13
CA LYS A 87 2.19 -11.61 1.74
C LYS A 87 2.79 -11.61 3.14
N ARG A 88 4.04 -11.14 3.26
CA ARG A 88 4.74 -11.04 4.55
C ARG A 88 3.98 -10.14 5.54
N CYS A 89 3.58 -8.93 5.14
CA CYS A 89 2.89 -7.99 6.03
C CYS A 89 1.53 -8.50 6.53
N ILE A 90 0.84 -9.32 5.72
CA ILE A 90 -0.45 -9.95 6.09
C ILE A 90 -0.21 -11.17 6.98
N GLU A 91 0.78 -12.00 6.66
CA GLU A 91 1.12 -13.20 7.44
C GLU A 91 1.64 -12.84 8.85
N ASP A 92 2.49 -11.82 8.97
CA ASP A 92 3.07 -11.39 10.25
C ASP A 92 2.21 -10.36 11.01
N GLN A 93 1.07 -9.95 10.43
CA GLN A 93 0.16 -8.94 10.98
C GLN A 93 0.83 -7.59 11.30
N SER A 94 1.98 -7.29 10.69
CA SER A 94 2.65 -6.00 10.86
C SER A 94 1.83 -4.87 10.23
N GLU A 95 1.37 -5.08 9.01
CA GLU A 95 0.51 -4.18 8.22
C GLU A 95 -0.44 -5.03 7.34
N PRO A 96 -1.48 -5.66 7.92
CA PRO A 96 -2.29 -6.67 7.21
C PRO A 96 -3.22 -6.09 6.15
N PHE A 97 -3.10 -4.80 5.85
CA PHE A 97 -3.88 -4.11 4.83
C PHE A 97 -3.19 -2.81 4.44
N CYS A 98 -3.27 -2.43 3.17
CA CYS A 98 -2.80 -1.13 2.72
C CYS A 98 -3.57 0.04 3.37
N LEU A 99 -2.84 0.92 4.06
CA LEU A 99 -3.38 2.12 4.70
C LEU A 99 -4.20 2.99 3.74
N ALA A 100 -3.68 3.25 2.53
CA ALA A 100 -4.43 4.02 1.53
C ALA A 100 -5.73 3.33 1.11
N GLY A 101 -5.74 1.99 1.06
CA GLY A 101 -6.95 1.20 0.80
C GLY A 101 -8.00 1.34 1.90
N VAL A 102 -7.58 1.39 3.17
CA VAL A 102 -8.49 1.66 4.31
C VAL A 102 -9.05 3.08 4.22
N LEU A 103 -8.22 4.09 3.96
CA LEU A 103 -8.70 5.46 3.84
C LEU A 103 -9.57 5.68 2.60
N ALA A 104 -9.33 4.94 1.51
CA ALA A 104 -10.10 5.01 0.28
C ALA A 104 -11.59 4.71 0.50
N VAL A 105 -11.91 3.73 1.35
CA VAL A 105 -13.31 3.40 1.66
C VAL A 105 -14.00 4.45 2.55
N GLU A 106 -13.22 5.25 3.27
CA GLU A 106 -13.72 6.31 4.14
C GLU A 106 -13.78 7.68 3.47
N LEU A 107 -13.22 7.83 2.25
CA LEU A 107 -13.02 9.11 1.55
C LEU A 107 -14.19 10.10 1.63
N PRO A 108 -15.47 9.72 1.47
CA PRO A 108 -16.57 10.67 1.54
C PRO A 108 -16.68 11.44 2.86
N ALA A 109 -16.13 10.90 3.95
CA ALA A 109 -16.14 11.49 5.27
C ALA A 109 -14.78 12.09 5.69
N LEU A 110 -13.76 12.03 4.81
CA LEU A 110 -12.42 12.52 5.12
C LEU A 110 -12.21 13.97 4.64
N PRO A 111 -11.32 14.73 5.30
CA PRO A 111 -10.87 16.02 4.80
C PRO A 111 -10.21 15.90 3.41
N GLU A 112 -10.43 16.89 2.55
CA GLU A 112 -10.00 16.84 1.14
C GLU A 112 -8.48 16.67 0.98
N ASP A 113 -7.66 17.25 1.86
CA ASP A 113 -6.20 17.08 1.83
C ASP A 113 -5.78 15.61 2.01
N VAL A 114 -6.48 14.87 2.88
CA VAL A 114 -6.28 13.41 3.01
C VAL A 114 -6.73 12.71 1.73
N GLY A 115 -7.85 13.15 1.15
CA GLY A 115 -8.35 12.64 -0.11
C GLY A 115 -7.36 12.79 -1.27
N VAL A 116 -6.70 13.93 -1.37
CA VAL A 116 -5.65 14.19 -2.37
C VAL A 116 -4.47 13.23 -2.16
N ALA A 117 -4.00 13.05 -0.93
CA ALA A 117 -2.91 12.13 -0.63
C ALA A 117 -3.26 10.67 -0.99
N VAL A 118 -4.48 10.22 -0.65
CA VAL A 118 -4.98 8.87 -0.97
C VAL A 118 -5.08 8.68 -2.49
N ARG A 119 -5.68 9.63 -3.22
CA ARG A 119 -5.73 9.57 -4.69
C ARG A 119 -4.33 9.55 -5.31
N GLY A 120 -3.39 10.31 -4.75
CA GLY A 120 -1.98 10.29 -5.13
C GLY A 120 -1.36 8.90 -5.01
N HIS A 121 -1.61 8.18 -3.91
CA HIS A 121 -1.16 6.80 -3.75
C HIS A 121 -1.72 5.86 -4.82
N PHE A 122 -3.03 5.91 -5.08
CA PHE A 122 -3.67 5.05 -6.08
C PHE A 122 -3.13 5.30 -7.48
N ASN A 123 -2.89 6.57 -7.83
CA ASN A 123 -2.30 6.95 -9.11
C ASN A 123 -0.85 6.47 -9.23
N ASP A 124 -0.02 6.67 -8.20
CA ASP A 124 1.38 6.22 -8.20
C ASP A 124 1.50 4.70 -8.42
N LEU A 125 0.68 3.93 -7.70
CA LEU A 125 0.66 2.47 -7.80
C LEU A 125 0.21 2.01 -9.19
N GLY A 126 -0.88 2.58 -9.71
CA GLY A 126 -1.40 2.25 -11.03
C GLY A 126 -0.41 2.56 -12.15
N GLU A 127 0.25 3.71 -12.09
CA GLU A 127 1.27 4.10 -13.07
C GLU A 127 2.51 3.20 -13.00
N TRP A 128 2.95 2.81 -11.81
CA TRP A 128 4.05 1.85 -11.69
C TRP A 128 3.68 0.48 -12.25
N LEU A 129 2.51 -0.07 -11.87
CA LEU A 129 2.04 -1.35 -12.39
C LEU A 129 1.93 -1.34 -13.91
N LYS A 130 1.40 -0.26 -14.50
CA LYS A 130 1.34 -0.07 -15.96
C LYS A 130 2.74 -0.14 -16.59
N ARG A 131 3.74 0.54 -16.01
CA ARG A 131 5.13 0.51 -16.51
C ARG A 131 5.73 -0.89 -16.43
N VAL A 132 5.55 -1.59 -15.32
CA VAL A 132 6.05 -2.96 -15.11
C VAL A 132 5.41 -3.93 -16.09
N MET A 133 4.09 -3.86 -16.28
CA MET A 133 3.39 -4.70 -17.24
C MET A 133 3.85 -4.45 -18.68
N ALA A 134 3.99 -3.19 -19.09
CA ALA A 134 4.51 -2.85 -20.40
C ALA A 134 5.95 -3.34 -20.60
N LEU A 135 6.79 -3.29 -19.56
CA LEU A 135 8.15 -3.82 -19.58
C LEU A 135 8.15 -5.35 -19.73
N GLY A 136 7.34 -6.06 -18.96
CA GLY A 136 7.28 -7.52 -19.01
C GLY A 136 6.79 -8.07 -20.35
N VAL A 137 5.87 -7.37 -21.01
CA VAL A 137 5.46 -7.68 -22.39
C VAL A 137 6.64 -7.51 -23.35
N ARG A 138 7.40 -6.41 -23.26
CA ARG A 138 8.60 -6.20 -24.10
C ARG A 138 9.68 -7.25 -23.86
N GLN A 139 9.81 -7.73 -22.63
CA GLN A 139 10.77 -8.77 -22.24
C GLN A 139 10.29 -10.19 -22.58
N GLY A 140 9.04 -10.37 -23.00
CA GLY A 140 8.43 -11.69 -23.18
C GLY A 140 8.24 -12.48 -21.88
N ALA A 141 8.36 -11.83 -20.72
CA ALA A 141 8.18 -12.44 -19.39
C ALA A 141 6.73 -12.39 -18.90
N ILE A 142 5.93 -11.47 -19.46
CA ILE A 142 4.53 -11.27 -19.13
C ILE A 142 3.68 -11.35 -20.40
N GLN A 143 2.64 -12.18 -20.36
CA GLN A 143 1.57 -12.20 -21.35
C GLN A 143 0.32 -11.55 -20.76
N LEU A 144 -0.31 -10.66 -21.52
CA LEU A 144 -1.54 -9.97 -21.13
C LEU A 144 -2.63 -10.24 -22.15
N GLU A 145 -3.86 -10.45 -21.67
CA GLU A 145 -5.07 -10.51 -22.51
C GLU A 145 -5.57 -9.10 -22.89
N LEU A 146 -5.18 -8.08 -22.10
CA LEU A 146 -5.62 -6.69 -22.22
C LEU A 146 -4.41 -5.75 -22.28
N GLU A 147 -4.64 -4.51 -22.70
CA GLU A 147 -3.62 -3.46 -22.67
C GLU A 147 -2.98 -3.31 -21.28
N PRO A 148 -1.67 -2.95 -21.19
CA PRO A 148 -0.95 -2.84 -19.93
C PRO A 148 -1.64 -1.97 -18.87
N GLU A 149 -2.27 -0.87 -19.28
CA GLU A 149 -3.00 0.02 -18.38
C GLU A 149 -4.22 -0.66 -17.75
N THR A 150 -5.04 -1.32 -18.56
CA THR A 150 -6.22 -2.05 -18.08
C THR A 150 -5.82 -3.22 -17.19
N SER A 151 -4.78 -3.98 -17.60
CA SER A 151 -4.23 -5.08 -16.82
C SER A 151 -3.72 -4.59 -15.45
N ALA A 152 -3.08 -3.42 -15.40
CA ALA A 152 -2.59 -2.82 -14.16
C ALA A 152 -3.73 -2.47 -13.20
N GLN A 153 -4.82 -1.90 -13.71
CA GLN A 153 -6.02 -1.62 -12.93
C GLN A 153 -6.69 -2.91 -12.39
N PHE A 154 -6.75 -3.97 -13.21
CA PHE A 154 -7.24 -5.27 -12.75
C PHE A 154 -6.36 -5.88 -11.65
N PHE A 155 -5.04 -5.80 -11.79
CA PHE A 155 -4.11 -6.30 -10.78
C PHE A 155 -4.21 -5.50 -9.48
N GLN A 156 -4.25 -4.17 -9.57
CA GLN A 156 -4.47 -3.30 -8.40
C GLN A 156 -5.78 -3.63 -7.69
N THR A 157 -6.87 -3.83 -8.45
CA THR A 157 -8.17 -4.25 -7.91
C THR A 157 -8.09 -5.62 -7.23
N ALA A 158 -7.40 -6.58 -7.85
CA ALA A 158 -7.22 -7.93 -7.30
C ALA A 158 -6.44 -7.88 -5.98
N ILE A 159 -5.38 -7.07 -5.89
CA ILE A 159 -4.58 -6.89 -4.68
C ILE A 159 -5.44 -6.34 -3.53
N TYR A 160 -6.17 -5.25 -3.76
CA TYR A 160 -7.03 -4.67 -2.73
C TYR A 160 -8.18 -5.61 -2.33
N GLY A 161 -8.82 -6.27 -3.30
CA GLY A 161 -9.86 -7.25 -3.04
C GLY A 161 -9.33 -8.45 -2.24
N ALA A 162 -8.14 -8.93 -2.56
CA ALA A 162 -7.46 -10.01 -1.86
C ALA A 162 -7.15 -9.64 -0.40
N MET A 163 -6.73 -8.40 -0.12
CA MET A 163 -6.57 -7.89 1.25
C MET A 163 -7.89 -7.85 2.01
N VAL A 164 -8.97 -7.41 1.36
CA VAL A 164 -10.32 -7.46 1.94
C VAL A 164 -10.73 -8.88 2.27
N MET A 165 -10.49 -9.84 1.39
CA MET A 165 -10.79 -11.24 1.65
C MET A 165 -9.97 -11.80 2.81
N ALA A 166 -8.66 -11.56 2.84
CA ALA A 166 -7.80 -12.01 3.92
C ALA A 166 -8.27 -11.49 5.28
N ARG A 167 -8.66 -10.21 5.34
CA ARG A 167 -9.24 -9.60 6.54
C ARG A 167 -10.62 -10.14 6.90
N ALA A 168 -11.51 -10.31 5.92
CA ALA A 168 -12.89 -10.74 6.16
C ALA A 168 -12.98 -12.19 6.64
N TYR A 169 -12.07 -13.05 6.18
CA TYR A 169 -11.99 -14.45 6.58
C TYR A 169 -11.02 -14.70 7.74
N ASP A 170 -10.28 -13.69 8.19
CA ASP A 170 -9.17 -13.83 9.14
C ASP A 170 -8.16 -14.92 8.69
N ASP A 171 -7.85 -14.91 7.38
CA ASP A 171 -7.06 -15.95 6.71
C ASP A 171 -6.11 -15.33 5.67
N PRO A 172 -4.81 -15.18 6.00
CA PRO A 172 -3.79 -14.71 5.06
C PRO A 172 -3.74 -15.50 3.75
N GLY A 173 -4.12 -16.77 3.77
CA GLY A 173 -4.17 -17.65 2.59
C GLY A 173 -5.14 -17.17 1.52
N LYS A 174 -6.16 -16.37 1.86
CA LYS A 174 -7.06 -15.75 0.87
C LYS A 174 -6.34 -14.73 0.00
N PHE A 175 -5.37 -14.01 0.56
CA PHE A 175 -4.56 -13.09 -0.23
C PHE A 175 -3.75 -13.86 -1.27
N ASN A 176 -3.00 -14.86 -0.79
CA ASN A 176 -2.15 -15.73 -1.61
C ASN A 176 -2.94 -16.38 -2.75
N PHE A 177 -4.10 -16.96 -2.44
CA PHE A 177 -4.97 -17.61 -3.41
C PHE A 177 -5.33 -16.71 -4.60
N VAL A 178 -5.72 -15.45 -4.35
CA VAL A 178 -6.12 -14.52 -5.42
C VAL A 178 -4.92 -14.03 -6.23
N VAL A 179 -3.85 -13.62 -5.55
CA VAL A 179 -2.69 -13.01 -6.23
C VAL A 179 -1.90 -14.05 -7.01
N ASP A 180 -1.76 -15.28 -6.49
CA ASP A 180 -1.05 -16.36 -7.18
C ASP A 180 -1.80 -16.81 -8.43
N ALA A 181 -3.14 -16.88 -8.36
CA ALA A 181 -3.97 -17.15 -9.54
C ALA A 181 -3.81 -16.07 -10.62
N PHE A 182 -3.72 -14.80 -10.22
CA PHE A 182 -3.51 -13.70 -11.16
C PHE A 182 -2.11 -13.74 -11.79
N LEU A 183 -1.06 -13.94 -10.98
CA LEU A 183 0.33 -14.05 -11.44
C LEU A 183 0.52 -15.24 -12.39
N ALA A 184 -0.08 -16.39 -12.09
CA ALA A 184 0.01 -17.58 -12.93
C ALA A 184 -0.54 -17.35 -14.34
N ARG A 185 -1.62 -16.57 -14.50
CA ARG A 185 -2.19 -16.23 -15.81
C ARG A 185 -1.33 -15.28 -16.64
N MET A 186 -0.48 -14.50 -15.98
CA MET A 186 0.37 -13.51 -16.64
C MET A 186 1.73 -14.07 -17.05
N ARG A 187 2.16 -15.22 -16.50
CA ARG A 187 3.45 -15.81 -16.84
C ARG A 187 3.40 -16.41 -18.24
N THR A 188 4.45 -16.16 -19.02
CA THR A 188 4.72 -16.96 -20.21
C THR A 188 5.29 -18.31 -19.78
N ASP A 189 4.75 -19.40 -20.31
CA ASP A 189 5.40 -20.70 -20.22
C ASP A 189 6.72 -20.60 -21.00
N ARG A 190 7.84 -20.39 -20.29
CA ARG A 190 9.16 -20.58 -20.90
C ARG A 190 9.31 -22.07 -21.19
N SER A 191 9.20 -22.43 -22.46
CA SER A 191 9.75 -23.68 -23.00
C SER A 191 11.28 -23.70 -22.91
#